data_AF-A0A924XSC9-F1
#
_entry.id   AF-A0A924XSC9-F1
#
_cell.length_a   1.000
_cell.length_b   1.000
_cell.length_c   1.000
_cell.angle_alpha   90.00
_cell.angle_beta   90.00
_cell.angle_gamma   90.00
#
_symmetry.space_group_name_H-M   'P 1'
#
loop_
_entity.id
_entity.type
_entity.pdbx_description
1 polymer ?
#
loop_
_entity_poly.entity_id
_entity_poly.type
_entity_poly.pdbx_seq_one_letter_code
_entity_poly.pdbx_strand_id
1 'polypeptide(L)'
;MAVRDPLEPAASRHPVTTDDAPARLEAAEAILGHRFARSSLLTEALTHRSAAHGKRGSHRPGERRGVGSNERLEFMGDRVLGLVMAEWLIERFPEEQEGELALRLAHLVSHRVLAQIAEAVGLAQAVAVAPNEARAGVGSLVTVLADAMEAALGALYLDAGLDAARRFVRGAWGDAMTGLVLPPKDPKTGLQEW
;
A
#
# COMPACT_ATOMS: atom_id res chain seq x y z
N MET A 1 -44.61 -35.28 7.56
CA MET A 1 -43.35 -35.70 6.91
C MET A 1 -42.88 -34.57 6.01
N ALA A 2 -41.95 -33.75 6.50
CA ALA A 2 -41.06 -32.87 5.73
C ALA A 2 -40.18 -32.15 6.77
N VAL A 3 -39.09 -32.82 7.17
CA VAL A 3 -38.02 -32.22 7.96
C VAL A 3 -37.36 -31.18 7.06
N ARG A 4 -37.36 -29.91 7.48
CA ARG A 4 -36.63 -28.85 6.79
C ARG A 4 -35.18 -28.88 7.26
N ASP A 5 -34.29 -28.87 6.27
CA ASP A 5 -32.84 -28.84 6.33
C ASP A 5 -32.27 -27.81 7.32
N PRO A 6 -31.25 -28.15 8.12
CA PRO A 6 -30.49 -27.18 8.89
C PRO A 6 -29.45 -26.49 8.00
N LEU A 7 -29.63 -25.17 7.87
CA LEU A 7 -28.62 -24.12 7.66
C LEU A 7 -27.17 -24.61 7.50
N GLU A 8 -26.72 -24.75 6.25
CA GLU A 8 -25.29 -24.70 5.94
C GLU A 8 -24.78 -23.26 6.11
N PRO A 9 -23.70 -23.00 6.87
CA PRO A 9 -23.08 -21.70 6.87
C PRO A 9 -22.36 -21.48 5.54
N ALA A 10 -22.71 -20.38 4.86
CA ALA A 10 -22.02 -19.90 3.68
C ALA A 10 -20.51 -19.73 3.98
N ALA A 11 -19.72 -20.68 3.50
CA ALA A 11 -18.27 -20.58 3.55
C ALA A 11 -17.84 -19.38 2.67
N SER A 12 -17.47 -18.27 3.33
CA SER A 12 -16.67 -17.21 2.72
C SER A 12 -15.38 -17.83 2.20
N ARG A 13 -15.34 -18.10 0.89
CA ARG A 13 -14.13 -18.54 0.20
C ARG A 13 -13.23 -17.33 0.02
N HIS A 14 -12.49 -16.97 1.07
CA HIS A 14 -11.25 -16.22 0.85
C HIS A 14 -10.30 -17.13 0.07
N PRO A 15 -9.79 -16.70 -1.10
CA PRO A 15 -8.84 -17.51 -1.84
C PRO A 15 -7.62 -17.72 -0.95
N VAL A 16 -7.36 -18.99 -0.63
CA VAL A 16 -6.07 -19.43 -0.11
C VAL A 16 -5.04 -18.93 -1.12
N THR A 17 -4.17 -18.02 -0.69
CA THR A 17 -3.10 -17.44 -1.50
C THR A 17 -2.29 -18.58 -2.11
N THR A 18 -2.47 -18.80 -3.41
CA THR A 18 -1.69 -19.77 -4.17
C THR A 18 -0.23 -19.30 -4.24
N ASP A 19 0.66 -20.23 -3.95
CA ASP A 19 2.11 -20.10 -3.71
C ASP A 19 2.93 -19.71 -4.96
N ASP A 20 2.31 -19.10 -5.97
CA ASP A 20 2.95 -18.76 -7.24
C ASP A 20 3.54 -17.34 -7.18
N ALA A 21 4.75 -17.24 -6.63
CA ALA A 21 5.49 -15.99 -6.55
C ALA A 21 5.70 -15.31 -7.93
N PRO A 22 6.07 -16.03 -9.01
CA PRO A 22 6.11 -15.46 -10.36
C PRO A 22 4.82 -14.76 -10.79
N ALA A 23 3.66 -15.43 -10.68
CA ALA A 23 2.39 -14.86 -11.12
C ALA A 23 2.01 -13.58 -10.35
N ARG A 24 2.31 -13.53 -9.04
CA ARG A 24 2.09 -12.32 -8.22
C ARG A 24 2.96 -11.15 -8.62
N LEU A 25 4.22 -11.41 -8.97
CA LEU A 25 5.13 -10.38 -9.46
C LEU A 25 4.67 -9.84 -10.80
N GLU A 26 4.28 -10.70 -11.75
CA GLU A 26 3.74 -10.26 -13.05
C GLU A 26 2.48 -9.40 -12.89
N ALA A 27 1.57 -9.78 -12.00
CA ALA A 27 0.40 -8.98 -11.68
C ALA A 27 0.79 -7.60 -11.12
N ALA A 28 1.74 -7.54 -10.19
CA ALA A 28 2.21 -6.29 -9.62
C ALA A 28 2.95 -5.40 -10.64
N GLU A 29 3.75 -5.97 -11.55
CA GLU A 29 4.35 -5.23 -12.67
C GLU A 29 3.29 -4.62 -13.60
N ALA A 30 2.21 -5.36 -13.87
CA ALA A 30 1.10 -4.86 -14.67
C ALA A 30 0.36 -3.72 -13.96
N ILE A 31 0.13 -3.84 -12.65
CA ILE A 31 -0.50 -2.79 -11.81
C ILE A 31 0.36 -1.53 -11.80
N LEU A 32 1.68 -1.68 -11.62
CA LEU A 32 2.62 -0.55 -11.58
C LEU A 32 2.92 0.03 -12.97
N GLY A 33 2.53 -0.67 -14.04
CA GLY A 33 2.83 -0.29 -15.42
C GLY A 33 4.32 -0.31 -15.74
N HIS A 34 5.10 -1.14 -15.06
CA HIS A 34 6.57 -1.21 -15.17
C HIS A 34 7.07 -2.64 -15.02
N ARG A 35 7.90 -3.09 -15.98
CA ARG A 35 8.67 -4.33 -15.82
C ARG A 35 9.99 -4.03 -15.15
N PHE A 36 10.25 -4.69 -14.03
CA PHE A 36 11.41 -4.40 -13.20
C PHE A 36 12.68 -4.99 -13.80
N ALA A 37 13.72 -4.17 -13.95
CA ALA A 37 15.05 -4.66 -14.25
C ALA A 37 15.62 -5.47 -13.06
N ARG A 38 15.24 -5.09 -11.83
CA ARG A 38 15.56 -5.80 -10.59
C ARG A 38 14.29 -6.28 -9.90
N SER A 39 13.78 -7.43 -10.31
CA SER A 39 12.60 -8.09 -9.71
C SER A 39 12.71 -8.35 -8.20
N SER A 40 13.93 -8.40 -7.66
CA SER A 40 14.17 -8.49 -6.22
C SER A 40 13.60 -7.30 -5.45
N LEU A 41 13.60 -6.09 -6.03
CA LEU A 41 13.01 -4.90 -5.38
C LEU A 41 11.50 -5.05 -5.21
N LEU A 42 10.82 -5.51 -6.26
CA LEU A 42 9.38 -5.74 -6.20
C LEU A 42 9.03 -6.90 -5.26
N THR A 43 9.86 -7.95 -5.24
CA THR A 43 9.70 -9.07 -4.31
C THR A 43 9.85 -8.61 -2.86
N GLU A 44 10.86 -7.80 -2.55
CA GLU A 44 11.07 -7.22 -1.23
C GLU A 44 9.91 -6.32 -0.83
N ALA A 45 9.46 -5.43 -1.74
CA ALA A 45 8.35 -4.51 -1.49
C ALA A 45 7.05 -5.21 -1.09
N LEU A 46 6.75 -6.34 -1.75
CA LEU A 46 5.53 -7.09 -1.53
C LEU A 46 5.66 -8.13 -0.40
N THR A 47 6.82 -8.24 0.25
CA THR A 47 7.04 -9.21 1.33
C THR A 47 6.94 -8.52 2.68
N HIS A 48 5.83 -8.75 3.38
CA HIS A 48 5.68 -8.29 4.75
C HIS A 48 6.72 -8.96 5.66
N ARG A 49 7.13 -8.27 6.73
CA ARG A 49 8.15 -8.76 7.68
C ARG A 49 7.88 -10.20 8.16
N SER A 50 6.62 -10.62 8.33
CA SER A 50 6.33 -11.98 8.77
C SER A 50 6.72 -13.07 7.77
N ALA A 51 6.56 -12.80 6.48
CA ALA A 51 7.01 -13.68 5.42
C ALA A 51 8.54 -13.66 5.26
N ALA A 52 9.16 -12.50 5.49
CA ALA A 52 10.63 -12.36 5.48
C ALA A 52 11.29 -13.23 6.57
N HIS A 53 10.71 -13.27 7.77
CA HIS A 53 11.23 -14.07 8.88
C HIS A 53 10.79 -15.55 8.83
N GLY A 54 9.74 -15.88 8.07
CA GLY A 54 9.22 -17.24 7.94
C GLY A 54 10.11 -18.21 7.15
N LYS A 55 11.00 -17.70 6.28
CA LYS A 55 11.86 -18.57 5.45
C LYS A 55 13.07 -19.16 6.19
N ARG A 56 13.36 -18.73 7.42
CA ARG A 56 14.36 -19.38 8.29
C ARG A 56 13.98 -19.19 9.75
N GLY A 57 13.89 -20.28 10.51
CA GLY A 57 14.02 -20.27 11.97
C GLY A 57 15.40 -19.80 12.46
N SER A 58 16.11 -18.97 11.71
CA SER A 58 17.36 -18.34 12.08
C SER A 58 17.14 -16.83 12.17
N HIS A 59 16.72 -16.35 13.34
CA HIS A 59 17.38 -15.12 13.81
C HIS A 59 18.83 -15.53 14.04
N ARG A 60 19.72 -15.25 13.09
CA ARG A 60 21.15 -15.40 13.38
C ARG A 60 21.47 -14.39 14.49
N PRO A 61 22.16 -14.77 15.57
CA PRO A 61 22.61 -13.80 16.56
C PRO A 61 23.41 -12.69 15.85
N GLY A 62 22.92 -11.45 15.89
CA GLY A 62 23.51 -10.30 15.20
C GLY A 62 22.84 -9.85 13.89
N GLU A 63 21.79 -10.54 13.42
CA GLU A 63 21.00 -10.10 12.27
C GLU A 63 20.16 -8.87 12.67
N ARG A 64 20.34 -7.75 11.96
CA ARG A 64 19.64 -6.51 12.28
C ARG A 64 18.15 -6.68 11.98
N ARG A 65 17.29 -6.25 12.92
CA ARG A 65 15.84 -6.17 12.71
C ARG A 65 15.56 -5.35 11.44
N GLY A 66 14.78 -5.90 10.50
CA GLY A 66 14.42 -5.23 9.24
C GLY A 66 15.30 -5.57 8.02
N VAL A 67 16.25 -6.50 8.13
CA VAL A 67 17.00 -6.99 6.96
C VAL A 67 16.12 -7.96 6.16
N GLY A 68 15.64 -7.54 4.99
CA GLY A 68 14.81 -8.33 4.08
C GLY A 68 13.30 -8.13 4.23
N SER A 69 12.85 -7.17 5.06
CA SER A 69 11.47 -6.66 5.07
C SER A 69 11.31 -5.48 4.11
N ASN A 70 10.06 -5.17 3.75
CA ASN A 70 9.70 -4.02 2.92
C ASN A 70 9.94 -2.64 3.56
N GLU A 71 10.30 -2.56 4.86
CA GLU A 71 10.38 -1.32 5.65
C GLU A 71 11.35 -0.26 5.08
N ARG A 72 12.45 -0.69 4.44
CA ARG A 72 13.41 0.24 3.80
C ARG A 72 12.83 0.84 2.51
N LEU A 73 12.06 0.05 1.78
CA LEU A 73 11.40 0.48 0.56
C LEU A 73 10.19 1.34 0.89
N GLU A 74 9.43 1.00 1.93
CA GLU A 74 8.36 1.82 2.52
C GLU A 74 8.88 3.21 2.85
N PHE A 75 9.97 3.29 3.63
CA PHE A 75 10.62 4.56 3.94
C PHE A 75 10.94 5.39 2.69
N MET A 76 11.48 4.77 1.63
CA MET A 76 11.76 5.47 0.38
C MET A 76 10.47 5.92 -0.32
N GLY A 77 9.49 5.02 -0.38
CA GLY A 77 8.20 5.23 -1.03
C GLY A 77 7.40 6.37 -0.44
N ASP A 78 7.35 6.48 0.89
CA ASP A 78 6.70 7.59 1.60
C ASP A 78 7.27 8.95 1.17
N ARG A 79 8.60 9.10 1.10
CA ARG A 79 9.22 10.36 0.62
C ARG A 79 8.92 10.65 -0.84
N VAL A 80 8.93 9.62 -1.68
CA VAL A 80 8.61 9.76 -3.11
C VAL A 80 7.14 10.17 -3.28
N LEU A 81 6.22 9.53 -2.56
CA LEU A 81 4.81 9.86 -2.56
C LEU A 81 4.59 11.30 -2.09
N GLY A 82 5.20 11.68 -0.97
CA GLY A 82 5.10 13.01 -0.40
C GLY A 82 5.54 14.10 -1.39
N LEU A 83 6.68 13.91 -2.05
CA LEU A 83 7.17 14.84 -3.07
C LEU A 83 6.20 14.94 -4.26
N VAL A 84 5.85 13.81 -4.86
CA VAL A 84 4.97 13.77 -6.05
C VAL A 84 3.59 14.35 -5.74
N MET A 85 3.06 14.07 -4.56
CA MET A 85 1.75 14.57 -4.13
C MET A 85 1.80 16.07 -3.85
N ALA A 86 2.85 16.57 -3.20
CA ALA A 86 3.03 18.00 -2.97
C ALA A 86 3.14 18.77 -4.30
N GLU A 87 3.92 18.27 -5.27
CA GLU A 87 3.98 18.84 -6.63
C GLU A 87 2.58 18.93 -7.24
N TRP A 88 1.81 17.83 -7.20
CA TRP A 88 0.50 17.78 -7.81
C TRP A 88 -0.53 18.69 -7.12
N LEU A 89 -0.46 18.82 -5.80
CA LEU A 89 -1.33 19.71 -5.03
C LEU A 89 -1.09 21.18 -5.38
N ILE A 90 0.17 21.61 -5.48
CA ILE A 90 0.53 22.97 -5.90
C ILE A 90 0.02 23.27 -7.32
N GLU A 91 0.15 22.31 -8.23
CA GLU A 91 -0.40 22.45 -9.59
C GLU A 91 -1.92 22.54 -9.62
N ARG A 92 -2.60 21.73 -8.79
CA ARG A 92 -4.06 21.56 -8.84
C ARG A 92 -4.83 22.65 -8.10
N PHE A 93 -4.23 23.19 -7.03
CA PHE A 93 -4.82 24.16 -6.12
C PHE A 93 -3.91 25.39 -5.96
N PRO A 94 -3.65 26.16 -7.04
CA PRO A 94 -2.68 27.27 -7.03
C PRO A 94 -3.06 28.45 -6.12
N GLU A 95 -4.31 28.51 -5.66
CA GLU A 95 -4.82 29.59 -4.80
C GLU A 95 -4.85 29.21 -3.30
N GLU A 96 -4.58 27.96 -2.96
CA GLU A 96 -4.60 27.48 -1.57
C GLU A 96 -3.30 27.79 -0.84
N GLN A 97 -3.42 28.08 0.45
CA GLN A 97 -2.27 28.35 1.32
C GLN A 97 -1.62 27.06 1.81
N GLU A 98 -0.39 27.16 2.33
CA GLU A 98 0.39 26.03 2.85
C GLU A 98 -0.41 25.13 3.80
N GLY A 99 -1.19 25.70 4.73
CA GLY A 99 -1.98 24.92 5.69
C GLY A 99 -3.07 24.07 5.03
N GLU A 100 -3.71 24.58 3.99
CA GLU A 100 -4.74 23.86 3.23
C GLU A 100 -4.11 22.72 2.41
N LEU A 101 -3.00 23.02 1.74
CA LEU A 101 -2.21 22.03 0.99
C LEU A 101 -1.69 20.92 1.93
N ALA A 102 -1.23 21.28 3.13
CA ALA A 102 -0.76 20.32 4.13
C ALA A 102 -1.88 19.38 4.61
N LEU A 103 -3.10 19.89 4.81
CA LEU A 103 -4.27 19.07 5.18
C LEU A 103 -4.64 18.09 4.07
N ARG A 104 -4.60 18.53 2.80
CA ARG A 104 -4.83 17.66 1.64
C ARG A 104 -3.74 16.60 1.52
N LEU A 105 -2.48 17.00 1.66
CA LEU A 105 -1.34 16.09 1.61
C LEU A 105 -1.48 15.00 2.68
N ALA A 106 -1.68 15.39 3.94
CA ALA A 106 -1.83 14.47 5.07
C ALA A 106 -2.98 13.47 4.86
N HIS A 107 -4.09 13.91 4.24
CA HIS A 107 -5.18 13.02 3.88
C HIS A 107 -4.79 12.03 2.78
N LEU A 108 -4.26 12.53 1.65
CA LEU A 108 -3.96 11.75 0.45
C LEU A 108 -2.84 10.72 0.67
N VAL A 109 -1.94 10.97 1.63
CA VAL A 109 -0.85 10.06 2.02
C VAL A 109 -1.16 9.31 3.32
N SER A 110 -2.40 9.36 3.82
CA SER A 110 -2.78 8.61 5.02
C SER A 110 -2.87 7.11 4.74
N HIS A 111 -2.52 6.27 5.72
CA HIS A 111 -2.60 4.80 5.60
C HIS A 111 -3.97 4.32 5.11
N ARG A 112 -5.06 5.00 5.52
CA ARG A 112 -6.40 4.70 5.05
C ARG A 112 -6.53 4.85 3.53
N VAL A 113 -6.08 5.99 2.99
CA VAL A 113 -6.13 6.24 1.55
C VAL A 113 -5.18 5.29 0.82
N LEU A 114 -3.97 5.06 1.32
CA LEU A 114 -3.04 4.11 0.69
C LEU A 114 -3.62 2.70 0.62
N ALA A 115 -4.24 2.20 1.70
CA ALA A 115 -4.88 0.89 1.70
C ALA A 115 -6.05 0.82 0.71
N GLN A 116 -6.89 1.87 0.65
CA GLN A 116 -7.98 1.96 -0.34
C GLN A 116 -7.46 1.94 -1.77
N ILE A 117 -6.38 2.68 -2.05
CA ILE A 117 -5.73 2.68 -3.37
C ILE A 117 -5.15 1.29 -3.66
N ALA A 118 -4.49 0.64 -2.70
CA ALA A 118 -3.94 -0.70 -2.83
C ALA A 118 -4.99 -1.77 -3.16
N GLU A 119 -6.18 -1.67 -2.56
CA GLU A 119 -7.32 -2.50 -2.90
C GLU A 119 -7.85 -2.18 -4.31
N ALA A 120 -8.06 -0.89 -4.62
CA ALA A 120 -8.63 -0.45 -5.89
C ALA A 120 -7.79 -0.86 -7.09
N VAL A 121 -6.46 -0.76 -6.99
CA VAL A 121 -5.54 -1.18 -8.05
C VAL A 121 -5.22 -2.68 -8.02
N GLY A 122 -5.69 -3.42 -7.02
CA GLY A 122 -5.49 -4.86 -6.89
C GLY A 122 -4.15 -5.30 -6.29
N LEU A 123 -3.33 -4.37 -5.78
CA LEU A 123 -2.02 -4.67 -5.17
C LEU A 123 -2.14 -5.59 -3.94
N ALA A 124 -3.26 -5.50 -3.22
CA ALA A 124 -3.54 -6.34 -2.05
C ALA A 124 -3.36 -7.85 -2.30
N GLN A 125 -3.64 -8.31 -3.52
CA GLN A 125 -3.53 -9.73 -3.89
C GLN A 125 -2.07 -10.18 -4.12
N ALA A 126 -1.16 -9.22 -4.34
CA ALA A 126 0.25 -9.50 -4.57
C ALA A 126 1.07 -9.59 -3.27
N VAL A 127 0.55 -9.06 -2.15
CA VAL A 127 1.23 -9.02 -0.85
C VAL A 127 1.46 -10.43 -0.28
N ALA A 128 2.70 -10.72 0.08
CA ALA A 128 3.15 -11.95 0.72
C ALA A 128 3.19 -11.79 2.25
N VAL A 129 2.42 -12.61 2.96
CA VAL A 129 2.47 -12.75 4.43
C VAL A 129 2.71 -14.22 4.80
N ALA A 130 3.19 -14.49 6.02
CA ALA A 130 3.40 -15.86 6.49
C ALA A 130 2.07 -16.65 6.50
N PRO A 131 2.05 -17.98 6.27
CA PRO A 131 0.81 -18.76 6.18
C PRO A 131 -0.13 -18.64 7.40
N ASN A 132 0.43 -18.58 8.60
CA ASN A 132 -0.36 -18.41 9.84
C ASN A 132 -0.98 -17.02 9.93
N GLU A 133 -0.29 -15.99 9.42
CA GLU A 133 -0.79 -14.63 9.39
C GLU A 133 -1.80 -14.41 8.26
N ALA A 134 -1.63 -15.09 7.12
CA ALA A 134 -2.63 -15.11 6.05
C ALA A 134 -3.99 -15.59 6.58
N ARG A 135 -3.99 -16.69 7.37
CA ARG A 135 -5.20 -17.22 8.01
C ARG A 135 -5.82 -16.25 9.01
N ALA A 136 -5.02 -15.40 9.64
CA ALA A 136 -5.48 -14.35 10.55
C ALA A 136 -5.88 -13.05 9.83
N GLY A 137 -5.83 -13.01 8.49
CA GLY A 137 -6.23 -11.83 7.70
C GLY A 137 -5.22 -10.69 7.70
N VAL A 138 -3.96 -10.93 8.12
CA VAL A 138 -2.94 -9.87 8.24
C VAL A 138 -2.67 -9.15 6.92
N GLY A 139 -2.69 -9.87 5.79
CA GLY A 139 -2.48 -9.29 4.46
C GLY A 139 -3.54 -8.26 4.05
N SER A 140 -4.69 -8.23 4.71
CA SER A 140 -5.77 -7.28 4.46
C SER A 140 -5.83 -6.14 5.48
N LEU A 141 -4.89 -6.08 6.42
CA LEU A 141 -4.84 -4.98 7.38
C LEU A 141 -4.44 -3.68 6.69
N VAL A 142 -5.11 -2.59 7.06
CA VAL A 142 -4.86 -1.24 6.52
C VAL A 142 -3.37 -0.87 6.58
N THR A 143 -2.70 -1.16 7.70
CA THR A 143 -1.26 -0.87 7.85
C THR A 143 -0.43 -1.69 6.86
N VAL A 144 -0.70 -2.99 6.72
CA VAL A 144 0.08 -3.86 5.82
C VAL A 144 -0.09 -3.45 4.36
N LEU A 145 -1.31 -3.09 3.96
CA LEU A 145 -1.59 -2.63 2.60
C LEU A 145 -0.98 -1.25 2.32
N ALA A 146 -1.02 -0.34 3.30
CA ALA A 146 -0.35 0.96 3.19
C ALA A 146 1.16 0.80 3.03
N ASP A 147 1.81 0.05 3.94
CA ASP A 147 3.26 -0.20 3.91
C ASP A 147 3.67 -0.86 2.59
N ALA A 148 2.88 -1.81 2.08
CA ALA A 148 3.13 -2.47 0.80
C ALA A 148 3.00 -1.52 -0.40
N MET A 149 2.04 -0.59 -0.37
CA MET A 149 1.87 0.41 -1.42
C MET A 149 3.05 1.38 -1.46
N GLU A 150 3.49 1.88 -0.30
CA GLU A 150 4.70 2.72 -0.21
C GLU A 150 5.92 1.95 -0.67
N ALA A 151 6.11 0.73 -0.19
CA ALA A 151 7.25 -0.08 -0.58
C ALA A 151 7.28 -0.37 -2.09
N ALA A 152 6.11 -0.63 -2.71
CA ALA A 152 6.01 -0.83 -4.15
C ALA A 152 6.37 0.45 -4.93
N LEU A 153 5.95 1.61 -4.44
CA LEU A 153 6.34 2.91 -5.00
C LEU A 153 7.84 3.18 -4.84
N GLY A 154 8.41 2.86 -3.68
CA GLY A 154 9.84 2.96 -3.42
C GLY A 154 10.65 2.06 -4.35
N ALA A 155 10.19 0.82 -4.57
CA ALA A 155 10.79 -0.10 -5.53
C ALA A 155 10.72 0.45 -6.96
N LEU A 156 9.55 0.95 -7.38
CA LEU A 156 9.36 1.54 -8.71
C LEU A 156 10.29 2.74 -8.92
N TYR A 157 10.39 3.63 -7.94
CA TYR A 157 11.30 4.77 -7.99
C TYR A 157 12.76 4.33 -8.13
N LEU A 158 13.20 3.37 -7.32
CA LEU A 158 14.58 2.91 -7.37
C LEU A 158 14.93 2.26 -8.70
N ASP A 159 13.97 1.59 -9.36
CA ASP A 159 14.18 0.88 -10.63
C ASP A 159 13.99 1.74 -11.88
N ALA A 160 13.01 2.64 -11.87
CA ALA A 160 12.57 3.39 -13.05
C ALA A 160 12.64 4.92 -12.90
N GLY A 161 13.01 5.41 -11.72
CA GLY A 161 13.14 6.83 -11.43
C GLY A 161 11.82 7.54 -11.12
N LEU A 162 11.93 8.85 -10.85
CA LEU A 162 10.82 9.68 -10.37
C LEU A 162 9.68 9.82 -11.39
N ASP A 163 9.98 9.86 -12.69
CA ASP A 163 8.94 10.02 -13.72
C ASP A 163 8.00 8.82 -13.80
N ALA A 164 8.50 7.61 -13.61
CA ALA A 164 7.68 6.41 -13.54
C ALA A 164 6.79 6.44 -12.29
N ALA A 165 7.37 6.75 -11.13
CA ALA A 165 6.63 6.93 -9.88
C ALA A 165 5.53 8.01 -10.01
N ARG A 166 5.84 9.16 -10.63
CA ARG A 166 4.88 10.25 -10.85
C ARG A 166 3.69 9.82 -11.70
N ARG A 167 3.95 9.11 -12.81
CA ARG A 167 2.87 8.58 -13.68
C ARG A 167 1.98 7.61 -12.92
N PHE A 168 2.57 6.69 -12.16
CA PHE A 168 1.81 5.74 -11.35
C PHE A 168 0.94 6.44 -10.31
N VAL A 169 1.52 7.33 -9.49
CA VAL A 169 0.78 8.06 -8.45
C VAL A 169 -0.38 8.87 -9.05
N ARG A 170 -0.14 9.63 -10.13
CA ARG A 170 -1.22 10.41 -10.77
C ARG A 170 -2.34 9.53 -11.34
N GLY A 171 -2.00 8.36 -11.87
CA GLY A 171 -2.99 7.39 -12.35
C GLY A 171 -3.80 6.77 -11.22
N ALA A 172 -3.13 6.30 -10.16
CA ALA A 172 -3.76 5.58 -9.07
C ALA A 172 -4.57 6.50 -8.13
N TRP A 173 -4.10 7.72 -7.85
CA TRP A 173 -4.77 8.68 -6.97
C TRP A 173 -5.76 9.62 -7.70
N GLY A 174 -5.97 9.46 -9.01
CA GLY A 174 -6.84 10.34 -9.82
C GLY A 174 -8.21 10.61 -9.19
N ASP A 175 -8.90 9.55 -8.77
CA ASP A 175 -10.22 9.64 -8.16
C ASP A 175 -10.17 10.28 -6.77
N ALA A 176 -9.18 9.91 -5.95
CA ALA A 176 -8.99 10.49 -4.62
C ALA A 176 -8.68 11.99 -4.67
N MET A 177 -7.85 12.41 -5.62
CA MET A 177 -7.54 13.82 -5.87
C MET A 177 -8.78 14.60 -6.31
N THR A 178 -9.60 14.02 -7.19
CA THR A 178 -10.82 14.67 -7.71
C THR A 178 -11.92 14.77 -6.65
N GLY A 179 -12.00 13.79 -5.74
CA GLY A 179 -13.00 13.76 -4.67
C GLY A 179 -12.83 14.85 -3.60
N LEU A 180 -11.65 15.48 -3.50
CA LEU A 180 -11.36 16.53 -2.50
C LEU A 180 -11.80 17.91 -2.98
N VAL A 181 -13.11 18.17 -2.96
CA VAL A 181 -13.68 19.46 -3.36
C VAL A 181 -13.24 20.62 -2.43
N LEU A 182 -13.08 20.35 -1.14
CA LEU A 182 -12.59 21.30 -0.13
C LEU A 182 -11.45 20.69 0.68
N PRO A 183 -10.55 21.49 1.27
CA PRO A 183 -9.55 20.99 2.19
C PRO A 183 -10.23 20.23 3.36
N PRO A 184 -9.72 19.06 3.77
CA PRO A 184 -10.24 18.36 4.94
C PRO A 184 -10.19 19.26 6.18
N LYS A 185 -11.28 19.35 6.95
CA LYS A 185 -11.30 20.15 8.19
C LYS A 185 -10.46 19.48 9.28
N ASP A 186 -9.60 20.25 9.95
CA ASP A 186 -8.88 19.78 11.14
C ASP A 186 -9.89 19.54 12.29
N PRO A 187 -9.94 18.33 12.87
CA PRO A 187 -10.82 18.03 14.01
C PRO A 187 -10.53 18.86 15.27
N LYS A 188 -9.37 19.53 15.40
CA LYS A 188 -9.04 20.38 16.57
C LYS A 188 -9.67 21.76 16.53
N THR A 189 -9.98 22.30 15.37
CA THR A 189 -10.52 23.67 15.24
C THR A 189 -11.94 23.84 15.80
N GLY A 190 -12.68 22.75 16.04
CA GLY A 190 -14.03 22.82 16.64
C GLY A 190 -14.06 23.03 18.15
N LEU A 191 -12.92 22.92 18.85
CA LEU A 191 -12.88 22.99 20.32
C LEU A 191 -12.38 24.35 20.88
N GLN A 192 -11.97 25.28 20.02
CA GLN A 192 -11.46 26.60 20.44
C GLN A 192 -12.50 27.73 20.40
N GLU A 193 -13.73 27.45 19.96
CA GLU A 193 -14.79 28.48 19.81
C GLU A 193 -15.85 28.47 20.94
N TRP A 194 -15.62 27.82 22.08
CA TRP A 194 -16.56 27.79 23.21
C TRP A 194 -15.94 28.20 24.53
#